data_AF-A0A7L1GHY9-F1
#
_entry.id   AF-A0A7L1GHY9-F1
#
_cell.length_a   1.000
_cell.length_b   1.000
_cell.length_c   1.000
_cell.angle_alpha   90.00
_cell.angle_beta   90.00
_cell.angle_gamma   90.00
#
_symmetry.space_group_name_H-M   'P 1'
#
loop_
_entity.id
_entity.type
_entity.pdbx_description
1 polymer ?
#
loop_
_entity_poly.entity_id
_entity_poly.type
_entity_poly.pdbx_seq_one_letter_code
_entity_poly.pdbx_strand_id
1 'polypeptide(L)'
;LQVQHASKQITADKQYKGIVDCIVRIPKEQGIASFWRGNLANVIRYFPTQALNFAFKDKYKQIFLGGVDKHKQFWRYFAGNLASGGAAGATSLCFVYPLDFARTRLAADVGKGASEREFSGLGDCIVKIFKSDGLRGLYQGFSVSVQGIIIYRAAYFGVYDTAKGMLPDPKNVHIIVSWMIAQSVTAVAGLVSYPFDTVRRRMMMQSGRKGADIMYTGTLDCWRKIAKDEGGKAFFKGAWSNVLRGMGGAFVLVLYDEIKKFV
;
A
#
# COMPACT_ATOMS: atom_id res chain seq x y z
N LEU A 1 9.82 -0.90 -9.84
CA LEU A 1 9.37 -2.25 -10.30
C LEU A 1 7.86 -2.35 -10.55
N GLN A 2 6.99 -2.08 -9.55
CA GLN A 2 5.53 -2.32 -9.66
C GLN A 2 4.81 -1.49 -10.74
N VAL A 3 5.18 -0.21 -10.89
CA VAL A 3 4.51 0.74 -11.80
C VAL A 3 5.33 1.14 -13.02
N GLN A 4 6.56 0.64 -13.17
CA GLN A 4 7.48 1.11 -14.22
C GLN A 4 6.95 0.88 -15.64
N HIS A 5 6.18 -0.20 -15.84
CA HIS A 5 5.53 -0.51 -17.12
C HIS A 5 4.50 0.55 -17.53
N ALA A 6 3.95 1.25 -16.53
CA ALA A 6 3.02 2.34 -16.70
C ALA A 6 3.70 3.71 -16.59
N SER A 7 5.02 3.84 -16.72
CA SER A 7 5.71 5.14 -16.65
C SER A 7 5.82 5.79 -18.04
N LYS A 8 5.80 7.12 -18.10
CA LYS A 8 6.12 7.89 -19.32
C LYS A 8 7.62 8.11 -19.51
N GLN A 9 8.38 8.13 -18.42
CA GLN A 9 9.82 8.44 -18.44
C GLN A 9 10.69 7.19 -18.62
N ILE A 10 10.15 6.00 -18.35
CA ILE A 10 10.89 4.73 -18.45
C ILE A 10 10.48 4.03 -19.74
N THR A 11 11.36 4.08 -20.74
CA THR A 11 11.26 3.27 -21.96
C THR A 11 11.48 1.79 -21.66
N ALA A 12 11.01 0.89 -22.53
CA ALA A 12 11.07 -0.56 -22.30
C ALA A 12 12.51 -1.08 -22.05
N ASP A 13 13.50 -0.53 -22.75
CA ASP A 13 14.93 -0.82 -22.60
C ASP A 13 15.54 -0.32 -21.28
N LYS A 14 14.94 0.71 -20.66
CA LYS A 14 15.41 1.30 -19.40
C LYS A 14 14.75 0.72 -18.16
N GLN A 15 13.80 -0.20 -18.31
CA GLN A 15 13.13 -0.83 -17.18
C GLN A 15 14.14 -1.53 -16.27
N TYR A 16 13.92 -1.41 -14.96
CA TYR A 16 14.74 -2.09 -13.97
C TYR A 16 14.47 -3.60 -14.01
N LYS A 17 15.54 -4.37 -14.08
CA LYS A 17 15.49 -5.85 -14.19
C LYS A 17 15.09 -6.53 -12.89
N GLY A 18 15.28 -5.85 -11.76
CA GLY A 18 14.98 -6.39 -10.44
C GLY A 18 15.42 -5.45 -9.32
N ILE A 19 15.42 -5.95 -8.09
CA ILE A 19 15.74 -5.16 -6.89
C ILE A 19 17.20 -4.69 -6.92
N VAL A 20 18.14 -5.60 -7.18
CA VAL A 20 19.58 -5.29 -7.19
C VAL A 20 19.90 -4.26 -8.26
N ASP A 21 19.42 -4.47 -9.49
CA ASP A 21 19.57 -3.52 -10.60
C ASP A 21 19.01 -2.13 -10.24
N CYS A 22 17.83 -2.08 -9.62
CA CYS A 22 17.19 -0.85 -9.18
C CYS A 22 18.02 -0.11 -8.09
N ILE A 23 18.53 -0.82 -7.09
CA ILE A 23 19.34 -0.24 -6.00
C ILE A 23 20.68 0.28 -6.52
N VAL A 24 21.30 -0.41 -7.48
CA VAL A 24 22.60 0.00 -8.04
C VAL A 24 22.46 1.20 -8.99
N ARG A 25 21.37 1.25 -9.76
CA ARG A 25 21.17 2.28 -10.80
C ARG A 25 20.63 3.60 -10.25
N ILE A 26 19.68 3.58 -9.32
CA ILE A 26 19.03 4.80 -8.80
C ILE A 26 20.04 5.86 -8.31
N PRO A 27 21.06 5.52 -7.48
CA PRO A 27 22.06 6.49 -7.04
C PRO A 27 22.84 7.13 -8.18
N LYS A 28 23.17 6.35 -9.22
CA LYS A 28 23.92 6.81 -10.40
C LYS A 28 23.05 7.65 -11.34
N GLU A 29 21.77 7.31 -11.45
CA GLU A 29 20.84 7.98 -12.38
C GLU A 29 20.26 9.27 -11.78
N GLN A 30 19.96 9.28 -10.48
CA GLN A 30 19.14 10.32 -9.84
C GLN A 30 19.73 10.89 -8.54
N GLY A 31 20.87 10.36 -8.07
CA GLY A 31 21.49 10.68 -6.79
C GLY A 31 20.94 9.86 -5.62
N ILE A 32 21.74 9.69 -4.56
CA ILE A 32 21.41 8.84 -3.40
C ILE A 32 20.14 9.30 -2.68
N ALA A 33 19.92 10.62 -2.57
CA ALA A 33 18.74 11.18 -1.91
C ALA A 33 17.41 10.76 -2.57
N SER A 34 17.44 10.33 -3.83
CA SER A 34 16.24 9.91 -4.57
C SER A 34 15.55 8.65 -4.00
N PHE A 35 16.24 7.83 -3.18
CA PHE A 35 15.61 6.73 -2.46
C PHE A 35 14.48 7.20 -1.53
N TRP A 36 14.54 8.44 -1.03
CA TRP A 36 13.52 9.03 -0.17
C TRP A 36 12.52 9.89 -0.94
N ARG A 37 12.52 9.85 -2.27
CA ARG A 37 11.58 10.64 -3.07
C ARG A 37 10.13 10.24 -2.77
N GLY A 38 9.33 11.22 -2.36
CA GLY A 38 7.95 11.00 -1.90
C GLY A 38 7.81 10.61 -0.42
N ASN A 39 8.89 10.44 0.34
CA ASN A 39 8.81 10.00 1.73
C ASN A 39 8.14 11.01 2.68
N LEU A 40 8.15 12.31 2.35
CA LEU A 40 7.44 13.34 3.12
C LEU A 40 5.96 12.98 3.34
N ALA A 41 5.30 12.42 2.33
CA ALA A 41 3.92 11.98 2.45
C ALA A 41 3.75 10.84 3.47
N ASN A 42 4.73 9.95 3.65
CA ASN A 42 4.64 8.92 4.69
C ASN A 42 4.63 9.51 6.09
N VAL A 43 5.49 10.50 6.33
CA VAL A 43 5.63 11.16 7.63
C VAL A 43 4.36 11.93 7.97
N ILE A 44 3.87 12.75 7.02
CA ILE A 44 2.65 13.54 7.22
C ILE A 44 1.45 12.64 7.44
N ARG A 45 1.29 11.57 6.64
CA ARG A 45 0.12 10.70 6.66
C ARG A 45 -0.18 10.08 8.03
N TYR A 46 0.82 9.89 8.88
CA TYR A 46 0.64 9.28 10.20
C TYR A 46 -0.36 10.07 11.06
N PHE A 47 -0.15 11.38 11.22
CA PHE A 47 -0.97 12.24 12.09
C PHE A 47 -2.47 12.26 11.73
N PRO A 48 -2.91 12.60 10.51
CA PRO A 48 -4.33 12.62 10.16
C PRO A 48 -4.95 11.22 10.19
N THR A 49 -4.18 10.17 9.85
CA THR A 49 -4.68 8.80 9.94
C THR A 49 -4.97 8.43 11.41
N GLN A 50 -4.11 8.82 12.35
CA GLN A 50 -4.35 8.55 13.77
C GLN A 50 -5.53 9.36 14.32
N ALA A 51 -5.66 10.63 13.94
CA ALA A 51 -6.80 11.45 14.33
C ALA A 51 -8.14 10.84 13.87
N LEU A 52 -8.20 10.39 12.61
CA LEU A 52 -9.39 9.74 12.05
C LEU A 52 -9.66 8.38 12.69
N ASN A 53 -8.62 7.59 12.97
CA ASN A 53 -8.77 6.33 13.70
C ASN A 53 -9.34 6.56 15.11
N PHE A 54 -8.83 7.56 15.83
CA PHE A 54 -9.34 7.90 17.16
C PHE A 54 -10.81 8.32 17.11
N ALA A 55 -11.22 9.09 16.10
CA ALA A 55 -12.59 9.53 15.95
C ALA A 55 -13.57 8.40 15.54
N PHE A 56 -13.18 7.53 14.61
CA PHE A 56 -14.15 6.65 13.93
C PHE A 56 -13.99 5.15 14.22
N LYS A 57 -12.81 4.67 14.62
CA LYS A 57 -12.52 3.23 14.72
C LYS A 57 -13.45 2.52 15.71
N ASP A 58 -13.63 3.09 16.90
CA ASP A 58 -14.45 2.48 17.94
C ASP A 58 -15.94 2.62 17.64
N LYS A 59 -16.36 3.72 16.98
CA LYS A 59 -17.73 3.86 16.46
C LYS A 59 -18.06 2.77 15.44
N TYR A 60 -17.19 2.51 14.48
CA TYR A 60 -17.41 1.42 13.52
C TYR A 60 -17.39 0.05 14.18
N LYS A 61 -16.51 -0.21 15.15
CA LYS A 61 -16.56 -1.46 15.92
C LYS A 61 -17.89 -1.61 16.64
N GLN A 62 -18.39 -0.57 17.32
CA GLN A 62 -19.67 -0.63 18.00
C GLN A 62 -20.83 -0.89 17.02
N ILE A 63 -20.84 -0.21 15.87
CA ILE A 63 -21.89 -0.38 14.84
C ILE A 63 -21.91 -1.82 14.29
N PHE A 64 -20.73 -2.38 13.94
CA PHE A 64 -20.68 -3.67 13.24
C PHE A 64 -20.50 -4.89 14.15
N LEU A 65 -19.96 -4.71 15.36
CA LEU A 65 -19.64 -5.78 16.33
C LEU A 65 -20.38 -5.62 17.67
N GLY A 66 -21.18 -4.57 17.87
CA GLY A 66 -21.98 -4.40 19.08
C GLY A 66 -22.89 -5.60 19.32
N GLY A 67 -22.76 -6.22 20.49
CA GLY A 67 -23.56 -7.40 20.88
C GLY A 67 -23.18 -8.71 20.19
N VAL A 68 -22.09 -8.76 19.41
CA VAL A 68 -21.64 -10.00 18.75
C VAL A 68 -20.67 -10.76 19.64
N ASP A 69 -21.02 -12.00 19.99
CA ASP A 69 -20.12 -12.88 20.74
C ASP A 69 -19.16 -13.61 19.78
N LYS A 70 -17.86 -13.31 19.91
CA LYS A 70 -16.80 -13.90 19.06
C LYS A 70 -16.69 -15.43 19.19
N HIS A 71 -17.07 -16.01 20.32
CA HIS A 71 -16.94 -17.44 20.59
C HIS A 71 -18.15 -18.25 20.10
N LYS A 72 -19.33 -17.63 20.07
CA LYS A 72 -20.57 -18.28 19.64
C LYS A 72 -20.92 -17.99 18.18
N GLN A 73 -20.46 -16.86 17.63
CA GLN A 73 -20.89 -16.37 16.32
C GLN A 73 -19.70 -15.99 15.42
N PHE A 74 -18.82 -16.96 15.13
CA PHE A 74 -17.59 -16.74 14.36
C PHE A 74 -17.82 -15.97 13.04
N TRP A 75 -18.71 -16.44 12.16
CA TRP A 75 -18.92 -15.80 10.86
C TRP A 75 -19.52 -14.39 10.95
N ARG A 76 -20.40 -14.15 11.94
CA ARG A 76 -20.98 -12.82 12.20
C ARG A 76 -19.92 -11.86 12.73
N TYR A 77 -19.03 -12.33 13.59
CA TYR A 77 -17.89 -11.57 14.09
C TYR A 77 -16.89 -11.27 12.97
N PHE A 78 -16.54 -12.27 12.17
CA PHE A 78 -15.63 -12.14 11.03
C PHE A 78 -16.15 -11.10 10.04
N ALA A 79 -17.39 -11.23 9.56
CA ALA A 79 -18.01 -10.27 8.65
C ALA A 79 -18.09 -8.85 9.27
N GLY A 80 -18.49 -8.74 10.55
CA GLY A 80 -18.55 -7.46 11.24
C GLY A 80 -17.18 -6.78 11.39
N ASN A 81 -16.12 -7.57 11.61
CA ASN A 81 -14.77 -7.08 11.74
C ASN A 81 -14.19 -6.64 10.38
N LEU A 82 -14.52 -7.35 9.29
CA LEU A 82 -14.22 -6.91 7.93
C LEU A 82 -14.94 -5.61 7.58
N ALA A 83 -16.23 -5.50 7.89
CA ALA A 83 -17.02 -4.30 7.63
C ALA A 83 -16.51 -3.10 8.45
N SER A 84 -16.29 -3.29 9.75
CA SER A 84 -15.70 -2.28 10.65
C SER A 84 -14.36 -1.80 10.13
N GLY A 85 -13.51 -2.75 9.74
CA GLY A 85 -12.22 -2.45 9.19
C GLY A 85 -12.29 -1.71 7.86
N GLY A 86 -13.08 -2.21 6.91
CA GLY A 86 -13.27 -1.63 5.59
C GLY A 86 -13.81 -0.21 5.68
N ALA A 87 -14.81 0.03 6.53
CA ALA A 87 -15.38 1.34 6.76
C ALA A 87 -14.36 2.32 7.37
N ALA A 88 -13.66 1.93 8.44
CA ALA A 88 -12.62 2.77 9.03
C ALA A 88 -11.49 3.09 8.04
N GLY A 89 -11.09 2.11 7.23
CA GLY A 89 -10.09 2.28 6.19
C GLY A 89 -10.55 3.21 5.08
N ALA A 90 -11.77 3.03 4.57
CA ALA A 90 -12.35 3.90 3.54
C ALA A 90 -12.48 5.34 4.03
N THR A 91 -13.02 5.55 5.24
CA THR A 91 -13.14 6.88 5.85
C THR A 91 -11.79 7.55 6.02
N SER A 92 -10.76 6.82 6.48
CA SER A 92 -9.40 7.38 6.57
C SER A 92 -8.90 7.80 5.19
N LEU A 93 -9.06 6.93 4.19
CA LEU A 93 -8.64 7.20 2.82
C LEU A 93 -9.42 8.37 2.20
N CYS A 94 -10.67 8.63 2.56
CA CYS A 94 -11.39 9.82 2.07
C CYS A 94 -10.61 11.11 2.31
N PHE A 95 -9.76 11.18 3.34
CA PHE A 95 -8.95 12.36 3.63
C PHE A 95 -7.47 12.19 3.23
N VAL A 96 -6.87 11.03 3.47
CA VAL A 96 -5.41 10.85 3.31
C VAL A 96 -5.00 10.26 1.96
N TYR A 97 -5.95 9.85 1.11
CA TYR A 97 -5.64 9.25 -0.18
C TYR A 97 -4.81 10.16 -1.12
N PRO A 98 -5.01 11.50 -1.17
CA PRO A 98 -4.13 12.38 -1.95
C PRO A 98 -2.65 12.30 -1.55
N LEU A 99 -2.36 12.03 -0.27
CA LEU A 99 -0.97 11.82 0.20
C LEU A 99 -0.41 10.50 -0.34
N ASP A 100 -1.20 9.42 -0.30
CA ASP A 100 -0.81 8.13 -0.89
C ASP A 100 -0.59 8.21 -2.40
N PHE A 101 -1.45 8.97 -3.08
CA PHE A 101 -1.36 9.25 -4.50
C PHE A 101 -0.04 9.98 -4.82
N ALA A 102 0.21 11.11 -4.15
CA ALA A 102 1.39 11.92 -4.42
C ALA A 102 2.69 11.18 -4.06
N ARG A 103 2.70 10.41 -2.97
CA ARG A 103 3.81 9.50 -2.65
C ARG A 103 4.13 8.58 -3.82
N THR A 104 3.11 7.96 -4.41
CA THR A 104 3.27 7.01 -5.52
C THR A 104 3.83 7.68 -6.76
N ARG A 105 3.29 8.85 -7.11
CA ARG A 105 3.73 9.61 -8.27
C ARG A 105 5.16 10.10 -8.14
N LEU A 106 5.51 10.62 -6.97
CA LEU A 106 6.88 11.04 -6.68
C LEU A 106 7.86 9.87 -6.69
N ALA A 107 7.48 8.70 -6.16
CA ALA A 107 8.31 7.50 -6.19
C ALA A 107 8.47 6.90 -7.60
N ALA A 108 7.51 7.15 -8.51
CA ALA A 108 7.56 6.70 -9.90
C ALA A 108 8.31 7.67 -10.82
N ASP A 109 8.54 8.91 -10.37
CA ASP A 109 9.25 9.94 -11.13
C ASP A 109 10.76 9.65 -11.17
N VAL A 110 11.22 9.26 -12.35
CA VAL A 110 12.62 8.90 -12.61
C VAL A 110 13.46 10.04 -13.21
N GLY A 111 12.93 11.27 -13.28
CA GLY A 111 13.69 12.40 -13.82
C GLY A 111 15.01 12.61 -13.08
N LYS A 112 16.05 13.13 -13.74
CA LYS A 112 17.38 13.26 -13.13
C LYS A 112 17.59 14.63 -12.47
N GLY A 113 17.24 15.70 -13.20
CA GLY A 113 17.28 17.08 -12.72
C GLY A 113 15.89 17.70 -12.57
N ALA A 114 15.84 18.93 -12.03
CA ALA A 114 14.59 19.66 -11.79
C ALA A 114 13.74 19.87 -13.07
N SER A 115 14.38 20.03 -14.23
CA SER A 115 13.74 20.17 -15.54
C SER A 115 13.13 18.86 -16.07
N GLU A 116 13.67 17.70 -15.66
CA GLU A 116 13.20 16.37 -16.07
C GLU A 116 12.19 15.76 -15.10
N ARG A 117 12.07 16.32 -13.88
CA ARG A 117 11.11 15.86 -12.89
C ARG A 117 9.68 16.17 -13.34
N GLU A 118 8.81 15.20 -13.18
CA GLU A 118 7.37 15.40 -13.40
C GLU A 118 6.79 16.35 -12.33
N PHE A 119 7.28 16.20 -11.09
CA PHE A 119 6.86 16.99 -9.94
C PHE A 119 8.06 17.46 -9.10
N SER A 120 8.03 18.69 -8.60
CA SER A 120 9.08 19.20 -7.71
C SER A 120 8.98 18.66 -6.28
N GLY A 121 7.77 18.27 -5.85
CA GLY A 121 7.52 17.74 -4.51
C GLY A 121 6.06 17.38 -4.25
N LEU A 122 5.71 17.16 -2.98
CA LEU A 122 4.37 16.75 -2.55
C LEU A 122 3.29 17.78 -2.91
N GLY A 123 3.50 19.04 -2.54
CA GLY A 123 2.56 20.12 -2.82
C GLY A 123 2.35 20.35 -4.31
N ASP A 124 3.45 20.41 -5.08
CA ASP A 124 3.41 20.52 -6.54
C ASP A 124 2.63 19.36 -7.17
N CYS A 125 2.91 18.11 -6.77
CA CYS A 125 2.18 16.94 -7.27
C CYS A 125 0.66 17.04 -7.06
N ILE A 126 0.23 17.45 -5.87
CA ILE A 126 -1.20 17.59 -5.56
C ILE A 126 -1.82 18.72 -6.39
N VAL A 127 -1.19 19.90 -6.42
CA VAL A 127 -1.72 21.08 -7.12
C VAL A 127 -1.79 20.86 -8.63
N LYS A 128 -0.73 20.28 -9.22
CA LYS A 128 -0.63 20.08 -10.67
C LYS A 128 -1.70 19.10 -11.17
N ILE A 129 -1.90 17.99 -10.44
CA ILE A 129 -2.94 17.00 -10.77
C ILE A 129 -4.34 17.53 -10.48
N PHE A 130 -4.52 18.27 -9.39
CA PHE A 130 -5.81 18.89 -9.11
C PHE A 130 -6.20 19.90 -10.20
N LYS A 131 -5.26 20.71 -10.69
CA LYS A 131 -5.50 21.64 -11.81
C LYS A 131 -5.82 20.92 -13.12
N SER A 132 -5.25 19.74 -13.37
CA SER A 132 -5.46 19.02 -14.63
C SER A 132 -6.74 18.16 -14.63
N ASP A 133 -7.03 17.47 -13.53
CA ASP A 133 -8.02 16.38 -13.45
C ASP A 133 -9.01 16.56 -12.28
N GLY A 134 -8.86 17.61 -11.47
CA GLY A 134 -9.67 17.85 -10.27
C GLY A 134 -9.45 16.80 -9.17
N LEU A 135 -10.43 16.67 -8.28
CA LEU A 135 -10.43 15.66 -7.21
C LEU A 135 -10.40 14.23 -7.77
N ARG A 136 -11.05 13.99 -8.92
CA ARG A 136 -11.09 12.67 -9.53
C ARG A 136 -9.68 12.14 -9.83
N GLY A 137 -8.77 13.01 -10.28
CA GLY A 137 -7.37 12.66 -10.52
C GLY A 137 -6.64 12.20 -9.25
N LEU A 138 -6.83 12.90 -8.13
CA LEU A 138 -6.17 12.58 -6.86
C LEU A 138 -6.67 11.27 -6.21
N TYR A 139 -7.89 10.84 -6.55
CA TYR A 139 -8.55 9.65 -5.99
C TYR A 139 -8.60 8.44 -6.94
N GLN A 140 -7.84 8.47 -8.04
CA GLN A 140 -7.75 7.33 -8.96
C GLN A 140 -7.28 6.06 -8.23
N GLY A 141 -8.04 4.97 -8.38
CA GLY A 141 -7.79 3.69 -7.70
C GLY A 141 -8.40 3.55 -6.29
N PHE A 142 -9.21 4.51 -5.83
CA PHE A 142 -9.81 4.46 -4.49
C PHE A 142 -10.67 3.21 -4.26
N SER A 143 -11.51 2.82 -5.23
CA SER A 143 -12.39 1.66 -5.10
C SER A 143 -11.63 0.34 -4.91
N VAL A 144 -10.61 0.09 -5.75
CA VAL A 144 -9.76 -1.11 -5.64
C VAL A 144 -8.89 -1.08 -4.39
N SER A 145 -8.53 0.11 -3.89
CA SER A 145 -7.84 0.28 -2.62
C SER A 145 -8.70 -0.20 -1.44
N VAL A 146 -9.98 0.17 -1.40
CA VAL A 146 -10.91 -0.27 -0.34
C VAL A 146 -11.13 -1.79 -0.40
N GLN A 147 -11.31 -2.35 -1.60
CA GLN A 147 -11.38 -3.80 -1.79
C GLN A 147 -10.11 -4.49 -1.28
N GLY A 148 -8.93 -3.97 -1.64
CA GLY A 148 -7.65 -4.47 -1.16
C GLY A 148 -7.52 -4.46 0.37
N ILE A 149 -8.04 -3.45 1.07
CA ILE A 149 -8.06 -3.40 2.54
C ILE A 149 -8.92 -4.53 3.12
N ILE A 150 -10.08 -4.80 2.54
CA ILE A 150 -10.99 -5.86 3.00
C ILE A 150 -10.32 -7.22 2.78
N ILE A 151 -9.76 -7.47 1.60
CA ILE A 151 -9.05 -8.72 1.28
C ILE A 151 -7.83 -8.91 2.17
N TYR A 152 -7.04 -7.86 2.39
CA TYR A 152 -5.90 -7.89 3.31
C TYR A 152 -6.33 -8.29 4.72
N ARG A 153 -7.41 -7.68 5.25
CA ARG A 153 -7.93 -8.03 6.57
C ARG A 153 -8.46 -9.46 6.62
N ALA A 154 -9.21 -9.89 5.62
CA ALA A 154 -9.76 -11.25 5.56
C ALA A 154 -8.63 -12.29 5.59
N ALA A 155 -7.61 -12.11 4.77
CA ALA A 155 -6.44 -12.96 4.76
C ALA A 155 -5.67 -12.90 6.08
N TYR A 156 -5.46 -11.70 6.64
CA TYR A 156 -4.75 -11.52 7.91
C TYR A 156 -5.44 -12.27 9.05
N PHE A 157 -6.74 -12.07 9.25
CA PHE A 157 -7.49 -12.74 10.33
C PHE A 157 -7.60 -14.24 10.08
N GLY A 158 -7.91 -14.69 8.85
CA GLY A 158 -8.02 -16.11 8.54
C GLY A 158 -6.71 -16.87 8.77
N VAL A 159 -5.58 -16.33 8.31
CA VAL A 159 -4.26 -16.95 8.50
C VAL A 159 -3.84 -16.88 9.96
N TYR A 160 -4.11 -15.76 10.66
CA TYR A 160 -3.78 -15.61 12.08
C TYR A 160 -4.55 -16.58 12.97
N ASP A 161 -5.86 -16.75 12.74
CA ASP A 161 -6.70 -17.64 13.52
C ASP A 161 -6.31 -19.11 13.28
N THR A 162 -5.99 -19.47 12.03
CA THR A 162 -5.46 -20.80 11.69
C THR A 162 -4.10 -21.04 12.36
N ALA A 163 -3.18 -20.07 12.27
CA ALA A 163 -1.86 -20.17 12.89
C ALA A 163 -1.96 -20.32 14.42
N LYS A 164 -2.90 -19.61 15.06
CA LYS A 164 -3.17 -19.76 16.49
C LYS A 164 -3.71 -21.14 16.86
N GLY A 165 -4.61 -21.71 16.05
CA GLY A 165 -5.16 -23.04 16.28
C GLY A 165 -4.13 -24.16 16.14
N MET A 166 -3.06 -23.94 15.37
CA MET A 166 -1.96 -24.90 15.19
C MET A 166 -0.86 -24.80 16.26
N LEU A 167 -0.89 -23.79 17.13
CA LEU A 167 0.11 -23.64 18.19
C LEU A 167 -0.21 -24.57 19.37
N PRO A 168 0.73 -25.43 19.82
CA PRO A 168 0.51 -26.35 20.94
C PRO A 168 0.18 -25.65 22.26
N ASP A 169 0.83 -24.51 22.52
CA ASP A 169 0.51 -23.62 23.64
C ASP A 169 0.58 -22.16 23.16
N PRO A 170 -0.55 -21.54 22.79
CA PRO A 170 -0.59 -20.16 22.34
C PRO A 170 -0.20 -19.12 23.41
N LYS A 171 -0.15 -19.52 24.69
CA LYS A 171 0.14 -18.61 25.82
C LYS A 171 1.62 -18.58 26.19
N ASN A 172 2.36 -19.66 25.92
CA ASN A 172 3.79 -19.79 26.24
C ASN A 172 4.68 -19.91 24.99
N VAL A 173 4.43 -19.09 23.96
CA VAL A 173 5.27 -19.05 22.75
C VAL A 173 6.44 -18.09 22.95
N HIS A 174 7.66 -18.55 22.68
CA HIS A 174 8.85 -17.71 22.70
C HIS A 174 8.67 -16.47 21.82
N ILE A 175 9.14 -15.31 22.28
CA ILE A 175 8.89 -14.01 21.63
C ILE A 175 9.32 -13.98 20.16
N ILE A 176 10.43 -14.63 19.82
CA ILE A 176 10.92 -14.74 18.43
C ILE A 176 9.95 -15.52 17.55
N VAL A 177 9.38 -16.61 18.06
CA VAL A 177 8.42 -17.43 17.31
C VAL A 177 7.11 -16.66 17.11
N SER A 178 6.61 -15.97 18.14
CA SER A 178 5.46 -15.08 18.03
C SER A 178 5.69 -13.96 17.00
N TRP A 179 6.89 -13.38 16.98
CA TRP A 179 7.27 -12.37 16.00
C TRP A 179 7.32 -12.94 14.58
N MET A 180 7.95 -14.10 14.38
CA MET A 180 8.01 -14.78 13.07
C MET A 180 6.60 -15.09 12.55
N ILE A 181 5.70 -15.61 13.39
CA ILE A 181 4.31 -15.87 13.02
C ILE A 181 3.61 -14.57 12.59
N ALA A 182 3.77 -13.49 13.36
CA ALA A 182 3.20 -12.19 13.01
C ALA A 182 3.73 -11.67 11.65
N GLN A 183 5.03 -11.84 11.37
CA GLN A 183 5.61 -11.47 10.08
C GLN A 183 5.11 -12.36 8.94
N SER A 184 5.02 -13.67 9.14
CA SER A 184 4.49 -14.62 8.15
C SER A 184 3.03 -14.32 7.81
N VAL A 185 2.18 -14.11 8.81
CA VAL A 185 0.77 -13.71 8.63
C VAL A 185 0.68 -12.41 7.83
N THR A 186 1.49 -11.41 8.18
CA THR A 186 1.52 -10.11 7.49
C THR A 186 1.99 -10.25 6.04
N ALA A 187 3.01 -11.07 5.80
CA ALA A 187 3.54 -11.34 4.46
C ALA A 187 2.50 -12.05 3.59
N VAL A 188 1.85 -13.09 4.10
CA VAL A 188 0.80 -13.84 3.37
C VAL A 188 -0.38 -12.94 3.06
N ALA A 189 -0.89 -12.19 4.05
CA ALA A 189 -1.99 -11.24 3.82
C ALA A 189 -1.62 -10.16 2.80
N GLY A 190 -0.39 -9.65 2.89
CA GLY A 190 0.18 -8.72 1.93
C GLY A 190 0.21 -9.28 0.52
N LEU A 191 0.68 -10.53 0.34
CA LEU A 191 0.73 -11.22 -0.96
C LEU A 191 -0.66 -11.47 -1.54
N VAL A 192 -1.61 -11.94 -0.74
CA VAL A 192 -3.01 -12.20 -1.18
C VAL A 192 -3.66 -10.91 -1.68
N SER A 193 -3.45 -9.79 -0.98
CA SER A 193 -4.00 -8.49 -1.37
C SER A 193 -3.17 -7.75 -2.45
N TYR A 194 -1.97 -8.23 -2.78
CA TYR A 194 -1.01 -7.50 -3.61
C TYR A 194 -1.51 -7.16 -5.03
N PRO A 195 -2.26 -8.05 -5.73
CA PRO A 195 -2.85 -7.71 -7.02
C PRO A 195 -3.72 -6.44 -6.99
N PHE A 196 -4.46 -6.21 -5.90
CA PHE A 196 -5.28 -5.00 -5.71
C PHE A 196 -4.41 -3.76 -5.55
N ASP A 197 -3.29 -3.84 -4.81
CA ASP A 197 -2.34 -2.74 -4.70
C ASP A 197 -1.69 -2.44 -6.06
N THR A 198 -1.33 -3.47 -6.84
CA THR A 198 -0.78 -3.25 -8.19
C THR A 198 -1.77 -2.47 -9.06
N VAL A 199 -3.03 -2.90 -9.17
CA VAL A 199 -4.05 -2.18 -9.93
C VAL A 199 -4.28 -0.77 -9.39
N ARG A 200 -4.34 -0.60 -8.06
CA ARG A 200 -4.44 0.71 -7.41
C ARG A 200 -3.33 1.65 -7.89
N ARG A 201 -2.07 1.22 -7.82
CA ARG A 201 -0.93 2.05 -8.20
C ARG A 201 -0.91 2.34 -9.70
N ARG A 202 -1.27 1.37 -10.55
CA ARG A 202 -1.39 1.57 -12.00
C ARG A 202 -2.47 2.59 -12.38
N MET A 203 -3.60 2.60 -11.65
CA MET A 203 -4.64 3.62 -11.80
C MET A 203 -4.14 5.01 -11.39
N MET A 204 -3.39 5.13 -10.28
CA MET A 204 -2.79 6.42 -9.86
C MET A 204 -1.85 7.00 -10.92
N MET A 205 -1.17 6.16 -11.72
CA MET A 205 -0.29 6.61 -12.81
C MET A 205 -1.04 7.21 -14.00
N GLN A 206 -2.38 7.09 -14.07
CA GLN A 206 -3.17 7.63 -15.18
C GLN A 206 -3.52 9.11 -15.02
N SER A 207 -3.54 9.65 -13.80
CA SER A 207 -3.92 11.04 -13.58
C SER A 207 -2.92 12.01 -14.22
N GLY A 208 -3.42 13.07 -14.85
CA GLY A 208 -2.63 14.03 -15.64
C GLY A 208 -2.32 13.56 -17.07
N ARG A 209 -2.75 12.34 -17.47
CA ARG A 209 -2.68 11.88 -18.86
C ARG A 209 -3.94 12.26 -19.62
N LYS A 210 -3.78 12.56 -20.91
CA LYS A 210 -4.89 12.96 -21.78
C LYS A 210 -4.88 12.16 -23.07
N GLY A 211 -6.07 11.92 -23.63
CA GLY A 211 -6.24 11.26 -24.93
C GLY A 211 -5.57 9.89 -25.00
N ALA A 212 -4.76 9.69 -26.04
CA ALA A 212 -4.10 8.42 -26.36
C ALA A 212 -3.08 7.95 -25.29
N ASP A 213 -2.63 8.83 -24.39
CA ASP A 213 -1.68 8.47 -23.33
C ASP A 213 -2.31 7.67 -22.17
N ILE A 214 -3.65 7.64 -22.10
CA ILE A 214 -4.38 6.92 -21.06
C ILE A 214 -4.33 5.42 -21.37
N MET A 215 -3.61 4.67 -20.54
CA MET A 215 -3.49 3.22 -20.71
C MET A 215 -4.67 2.47 -20.11
N TYR A 216 -5.26 2.98 -19.03
CA TYR A 216 -6.35 2.34 -18.32
C TYR A 216 -7.52 3.31 -18.13
N THR A 217 -8.69 2.97 -18.67
CA THR A 217 -9.90 3.82 -18.58
C THR A 217 -10.62 3.66 -17.24
N GLY A 218 -10.39 2.54 -16.55
CA GLY A 218 -10.98 2.23 -15.26
C GLY A 218 -10.36 0.99 -14.62
N THR A 219 -10.80 0.68 -13.40
CA THR A 219 -10.26 -0.45 -12.62
C THR A 219 -10.39 -1.79 -13.36
N LEU A 220 -11.55 -2.10 -13.94
CA LEU A 220 -11.78 -3.35 -14.67
C LEU A 220 -10.92 -3.45 -15.93
N ASP A 221 -10.78 -2.33 -16.67
CA ASP A 221 -9.88 -2.25 -17.83
C ASP A 221 -8.42 -2.48 -17.42
N CYS A 222 -8.00 -1.92 -16.27
CA CYS A 222 -6.67 -2.13 -15.70
C CYS A 222 -6.41 -3.60 -15.36
N TRP A 223 -7.35 -4.29 -14.69
CA TRP A 223 -7.25 -5.74 -14.45
C TRP A 223 -7.10 -6.52 -15.76
N ARG A 224 -7.96 -6.24 -16.74
CA ARG A 224 -7.98 -6.95 -18.03
C ARG A 224 -6.68 -6.74 -18.80
N LYS A 225 -6.21 -5.49 -18.93
CA LYS A 225 -5.00 -5.15 -19.68
C LYS A 225 -3.73 -5.70 -19.02
N ILE A 226 -3.61 -5.62 -17.69
CA ILE A 226 -2.47 -6.25 -17.01
C ILE A 226 -2.44 -7.77 -17.27
N ALA A 227 -3.60 -8.43 -17.14
CA ALA A 227 -3.68 -9.87 -17.38
C ALA A 227 -3.38 -10.26 -18.83
N LYS A 228 -3.86 -9.47 -19.80
CA LYS A 228 -3.69 -9.72 -21.24
C LYS A 228 -2.29 -9.37 -21.75
N ASP A 229 -1.79 -8.19 -21.38
CA ASP A 229 -0.61 -7.58 -22.00
C ASP A 229 0.69 -7.92 -21.23
N GLU A 230 0.62 -8.14 -19.92
CA GLU A 230 1.78 -8.46 -19.07
C GLU A 230 1.72 -9.86 -18.43
N GLY A 231 0.56 -10.53 -18.47
CA GLY A 231 0.32 -11.85 -17.87
C GLY A 231 0.05 -11.82 -16.35
N GLY A 232 -0.47 -12.93 -15.81
CA GLY A 232 -0.89 -13.03 -14.40
C GLY A 232 0.22 -12.78 -13.37
N LYS A 233 1.50 -13.01 -13.72
CA LYS A 233 2.63 -12.71 -12.83
C LYS A 233 2.85 -11.20 -12.64
N ALA A 234 2.35 -10.37 -13.55
CA ALA A 234 2.54 -8.92 -13.50
C ALA A 234 1.89 -8.26 -12.28
N PHE A 235 0.80 -8.86 -11.77
CA PHE A 235 0.16 -8.42 -10.54
C PHE A 235 1.09 -8.46 -9.32
N PHE A 236 2.15 -9.27 -9.38
CA PHE A 236 3.12 -9.48 -8.29
C PHE A 236 4.46 -8.78 -8.54
N LYS A 237 4.57 -7.89 -9.53
CA LYS A 237 5.78 -7.09 -9.77
C LYS A 237 6.10 -6.22 -8.55
N GLY A 238 7.15 -6.57 -7.81
CA GLY A 238 7.56 -5.88 -6.58
C GLY A 238 7.00 -6.47 -5.29
N ALA A 239 6.25 -7.59 -5.36
CA ALA A 239 5.68 -8.25 -4.18
C ALA A 239 6.77 -8.64 -3.17
N TRP A 240 7.89 -9.20 -3.64
CA TRP A 240 9.03 -9.52 -2.80
C TRP A 240 9.66 -8.29 -2.14
N SER A 241 9.84 -7.19 -2.89
CA SER A 241 10.30 -5.92 -2.34
C SER A 241 9.36 -5.40 -1.24
N ASN A 242 8.05 -5.61 -1.40
CA ASN A 242 7.06 -5.22 -0.41
C ASN A 242 7.13 -6.07 0.87
N VAL A 243 7.41 -7.37 0.76
CA VAL A 243 7.64 -8.25 1.92
C VAL A 243 8.87 -7.79 2.69
N LEU A 244 10.00 -7.57 2.00
CA LEU A 244 11.23 -7.05 2.63
C LEU A 244 11.00 -5.71 3.32
N ARG A 245 10.27 -4.79 2.67
CA ARG A 245 9.88 -3.51 3.26
C ARG A 245 9.06 -3.67 4.53
N GLY A 246 8.11 -4.62 4.55
CA GLY A 246 7.27 -4.91 5.72
C GLY A 246 8.09 -5.44 6.89
N MET A 247 8.91 -6.45 6.63
CA MET A 247 9.78 -7.06 7.64
C MET A 247 10.81 -6.06 8.20
N GLY A 248 11.46 -5.30 7.31
CA GLY A 248 12.42 -4.26 7.71
C GLY A 248 11.76 -3.16 8.54
N GLY A 249 10.54 -2.74 8.19
CA GLY A 249 9.78 -1.76 8.97
C GLY A 249 9.44 -2.27 10.37
N ALA A 250 9.03 -3.54 10.50
CA ALA A 250 8.77 -4.15 11.80
C ALA A 250 10.06 -4.27 12.63
N PHE A 251 11.17 -4.64 12.01
CA PHE A 251 12.48 -4.72 12.68
C PHE A 251 12.95 -3.36 13.21
N VAL A 252 12.77 -2.28 12.43
CA VAL A 252 13.09 -0.92 12.87
C VAL A 252 12.25 -0.50 14.09
N LEU A 253 10.97 -0.88 14.14
CA LEU A 253 10.13 -0.59 15.32
C LEU A 253 10.63 -1.31 16.57
N VAL A 254 10.99 -2.59 16.45
CA VAL A 254 11.56 -3.36 17.58
C VAL A 254 12.86 -2.70 18.04
N LEU A 255 13.76 -2.36 17.12
CA LEU A 255 15.01 -1.71 17.46
C LEU A 255 14.79 -0.34 18.12
N TYR A 256 13.83 0.44 17.63
CA TYR A 256 13.46 1.72 18.23
C TYR A 256 12.97 1.56 19.67
N ASP A 257 12.09 0.58 19.93
CA ASP A 257 11.58 0.31 21.27
C ASP A 257 12.69 -0.18 22.21
N GLU A 258 13.63 -1.01 21.74
CA GLU A 258 14.79 -1.41 22.53
C GLU A 258 15.70 -0.22 22.85
N ILE A 259 16.01 0.64 21.88
CA ILE A 259 16.82 1.84 22.11
C ILE A 259 16.12 2.78 23.10
N LYS A 260 14.79 2.93 23.00
CA LYS A 260 14.02 3.77 23.91
C LYS A 260 14.09 3.32 25.38
N LYS A 261 14.37 2.04 25.66
CA LYS A 261 14.58 1.58 27.05
C LYS A 261 15.84 2.17 27.69
N PHE A 262 16.78 2.67 26.89
CA PHE A 262 18.04 3.26 27.35
C PHE A 262 18.00 4.80 27.43
N VAL A 263 16.87 5.43 27.07
CA VAL A 263 16.66 6.89 27.13
C VAL A 263 15.58 7.20 28.14
#